data_AF-A0A1Y3EIC0-F1
#
_entry.id   AF-A0A1Y3EIC0-F1
#
_cell.length_a   1.000
_cell.length_b   1.000
_cell.length_c   1.000
_cell.angle_alpha   90.00
_cell.angle_beta   90.00
_cell.angle_gamma   90.00
#
_symmetry.space_group_name_H-M   'P 1'
#
loop_
_entity.id
_entity.type
_entity.pdbx_description
1 polymer ?
#
loop_
_entity_poly.entity_id
_entity_poly.type
_entity_poly.pdbx_seq_one_letter_code
_entity_poly.pdbx_strand_id
1 'polypeptide(L)'
;RKWVPLQWKQSVCKLLYKDGDKERLANWRPIALEPVLQRVLSAVVASRVTNWARANGLISLEAQKGFQPADGTSEHNFVMEVAIQEARRTNAQLAIS
;
A
#
# COMPACT_ATOMS: atom_id res chain seq x y z
N ARG A 1 -10.36 -7.89 34.28
CA ARG A 1 -10.90 -7.31 33.02
C ARG A 1 -10.10 -6.05 32.73
N LYS A 2 -9.32 -5.98 31.63
CA LYS A 2 -8.52 -4.78 31.32
C LYS A 2 -9.43 -3.69 30.73
N TRP A 3 -9.51 -2.54 31.38
CA TRP A 3 -10.30 -1.40 30.93
C TRP A 3 -9.44 -0.56 29.98
N VAL A 4 -10.01 -0.21 28.82
CA VAL A 4 -9.39 0.70 27.85
C VAL A 4 -10.37 1.86 27.66
N PRO A 5 -9.91 3.12 27.73
CA PRO A 5 -10.77 4.27 27.50
C PRO A 5 -11.54 4.15 26.18
N LEU A 6 -12.83 4.52 26.18
CA LEU A 6 -13.66 4.44 24.99
C LEU A 6 -13.10 5.31 23.86
N GLN A 7 -12.53 6.45 24.22
CA GLN A 7 -11.92 7.42 23.30
C GLN A 7 -10.77 6.81 22.49
N TRP A 8 -10.09 5.79 23.01
CA TRP A 8 -9.02 5.09 22.29
C TRP A 8 -9.56 4.13 21.22
N LYS A 9 -10.88 3.92 21.19
CA LYS A 9 -11.57 3.07 20.21
C LYS A 9 -12.41 3.90 19.22
N GLN A 10 -12.36 5.23 19.33
CA GLN A 10 -13.12 6.14 18.49
C GLN A 10 -12.19 6.77 17.44
N SER A 11 -12.59 6.74 16.19
CA SER A 11 -11.92 7.42 15.07
C SER A 11 -12.81 8.51 14.48
N VAL A 12 -12.22 9.56 13.96
CA VAL A 12 -12.96 10.61 13.22
C VAL A 12 -12.85 10.33 11.72
N CYS A 13 -13.98 10.12 11.05
CA CYS A 13 -14.00 9.97 9.60
C CYS A 13 -14.06 11.34 8.91
N LYS A 14 -13.15 11.59 7.96
CA LYS A 14 -13.14 12.77 7.10
C LYS A 14 -13.22 12.32 5.64
N LEU A 15 -14.00 13.02 4.83
CA LEU A 15 -14.08 12.77 3.39
C LEU A 15 -13.03 13.63 2.66
N LEU A 16 -12.17 13.00 1.86
CA LEU A 16 -11.25 13.68 0.96
C LEU A 16 -11.71 13.53 -0.47
N TYR A 17 -11.89 14.64 -1.17
CA TYR A 17 -12.23 14.61 -2.59
C TYR A 17 -11.07 14.03 -3.40
N LYS A 18 -11.36 13.10 -4.31
CA LYS A 18 -10.38 12.47 -5.19
C LYS A 18 -10.40 13.11 -6.59
N ASP A 19 -11.49 12.93 -7.33
CA ASP A 19 -11.62 13.32 -8.74
C ASP A 19 -13.07 13.25 -9.26
N GLY A 20 -13.38 13.90 -10.39
CA GLY A 20 -14.69 13.85 -11.04
C GLY A 20 -15.71 14.87 -10.52
N ASP A 21 -16.99 14.50 -10.53
CA ASP A 21 -18.09 15.35 -10.03
C ASP A 21 -18.10 15.40 -8.49
N LYS A 22 -18.14 16.61 -7.91
CA LYS A 22 -18.14 16.82 -6.46
C LYS A 22 -19.47 16.44 -5.80
N GLU A 23 -20.57 16.48 -6.54
CA GLU A 23 -21.90 16.11 -6.03
C GLU A 23 -22.04 14.59 -5.87
N ARG A 24 -21.16 13.80 -6.51
CA ARG A 24 -21.19 12.33 -6.44
C ARG A 24 -20.34 11.82 -5.29
N LEU A 25 -20.96 11.28 -4.24
CA LEU A 25 -20.27 10.76 -3.04
C LEU A 25 -19.19 9.70 -3.34
N ALA A 26 -19.35 8.88 -4.39
CA ALA A 26 -18.35 7.88 -4.80
C ALA A 26 -16.98 8.46 -5.18
N ASN A 27 -16.92 9.77 -5.46
CA ASN A 27 -15.72 10.50 -5.82
C ASN A 27 -14.95 11.02 -4.59
N TRP A 28 -15.45 10.73 -3.39
CA TRP A 28 -14.85 11.08 -2.11
C TRP A 28 -14.31 9.82 -1.43
N ARG A 29 -13.12 9.94 -0.82
CA ARG A 29 -12.46 8.89 -0.07
C ARG A 29 -12.69 9.12 1.42
N PRO A 30 -13.39 8.21 2.13
CA PRO A 30 -13.44 8.26 3.58
C PRO A 30 -12.08 7.88 4.16
N ILE A 31 -11.55 8.73 5.04
CA ILE A 31 -10.33 8.48 5.81
C ILE A 31 -10.67 8.53 7.29
N ALA A 32 -10.40 7.43 7.99
CA ALA A 32 -10.51 7.35 9.44
C ALA A 32 -9.22 7.88 10.08
N LEU A 33 -9.36 8.92 10.91
CA LEU A 33 -8.29 9.46 11.73
C LEU A 33 -8.33 8.76 13.10
N GLU A 34 -7.31 7.95 13.35
CA GLU A 34 -7.15 7.24 14.61
C GLU A 34 -6.58 8.16 15.72
N PRO A 35 -6.88 7.88 17.00
CA PRO A 35 -6.16 8.50 18.11
C PRO A 35 -4.64 8.27 17.98
N VAL A 36 -3.84 9.28 18.35
CA VAL A 36 -2.37 9.24 18.23
C VAL A 36 -1.77 7.97 18.84
N LEU A 37 -2.27 7.56 19.99
CA LEU A 37 -1.78 6.36 20.67
C LEU A 37 -2.05 5.08 19.86
N GLN A 38 -3.23 4.95 19.26
CA GLN A 38 -3.55 3.84 18.37
C GLN A 38 -2.64 3.86 17.15
N ARG A 39 -2.43 5.03 16.55
CA ARG A 39 -1.52 5.20 15.40
C ARG A 39 -0.10 4.74 15.71
N VAL A 40 0.45 5.12 16.87
CA VAL A 40 1.79 4.71 17.32
C VAL A 40 1.85 3.20 17.51
N LEU A 41 0.87 2.62 18.22
CA LEU A 41 0.81 1.18 18.43
C LEU A 41 0.74 0.41 17.10
N SER A 42 -0.15 0.83 16.20
CA SER A 42 -0.31 0.25 14.87
C SER A 42 0.98 0.35 14.06
N ALA A 43 1.72 1.45 14.14
CA ALA A 43 3.01 1.60 13.47
C ALA A 43 4.07 0.62 13.99
N VAL A 44 4.16 0.44 15.31
CA VAL A 44 5.07 -0.55 15.92
C VAL A 44 4.72 -1.97 15.50
N VAL A 45 3.43 -2.32 15.53
CA VAL A 45 2.94 -3.65 15.11
C VAL A 45 3.22 -3.88 13.63
N ALA A 46 2.86 -2.92 12.77
CA ALA A 46 3.10 -3.01 11.34
C ALA A 46 4.58 -3.20 11.01
N SER A 47 5.47 -2.45 11.67
CA SER A 47 6.92 -2.60 11.50
C SER A 47 7.40 -4.00 11.87
N ARG A 48 7.02 -4.51 13.05
CA ARG A 48 7.42 -5.85 13.52
C ARG A 48 6.89 -6.97 12.62
N VAL A 49 5.61 -6.91 12.27
CA VAL A 49 4.96 -7.91 11.41
C VAL A 49 5.58 -7.90 10.02
N THR A 50 5.81 -6.71 9.45
CA THR A 50 6.42 -6.59 8.12
C THR A 50 7.84 -7.16 8.12
N ASN A 51 8.66 -6.83 9.12
CA ASN A 51 10.03 -7.35 9.22
C ASN A 51 10.04 -8.87 9.39
N TRP A 52 9.17 -9.41 10.24
CA TRP A 52 9.02 -10.84 10.40
C TRP A 52 8.57 -11.52 9.10
N ALA A 53 7.57 -10.97 8.41
CA ALA A 53 7.06 -11.53 7.16
C ALA A 53 8.13 -11.53 6.06
N ARG A 54 8.94 -10.46 5.96
CA ARG A 54 10.10 -10.42 5.05
C ARG A 54 11.15 -11.47 5.40
N ALA A 55 11.54 -11.56 6.66
CA ALA A 55 12.55 -12.52 7.12
C ALA A 55 12.15 -13.99 6.90
N ASN A 56 10.84 -14.26 6.82
CA ASN A 56 10.29 -15.60 6.57
C ASN A 56 9.84 -15.80 5.12
N GLY A 57 10.18 -14.89 4.20
CA GLY A 57 9.83 -15.04 2.77
C GLY A 57 8.34 -14.98 2.46
N LEU A 58 7.50 -14.46 3.37
CA LEU A 58 6.05 -14.34 3.16
C LEU A 58 5.67 -13.15 2.26
N ILE A 59 6.62 -12.22 2.04
CA ILE A 59 6.49 -11.11 1.12
C ILE A 59 7.53 -11.30 0.01
N SER A 60 7.08 -11.54 -1.21
CA SER A 60 7.98 -11.56 -2.38
C SER A 60 8.48 -10.15 -2.67
N LEU A 61 9.77 -9.90 -2.48
CA LEU A 61 10.37 -8.59 -2.77
C LEU A 61 10.49 -8.31 -4.28
N GLU A 62 10.37 -9.33 -5.11
CA GLU A 62 10.38 -9.23 -6.56
C GLU A 62 9.00 -8.79 -7.10
N ALA A 63 7.92 -9.34 -6.53
CA ALA A 63 6.56 -9.04 -6.99
C ALA A 63 5.89 -7.91 -6.20
N GLN A 64 6.04 -7.88 -4.87
CA GLN A 64 5.41 -6.88 -4.01
C GLN A 64 6.29 -5.62 -3.94
N LYS A 65 6.00 -4.64 -4.79
CA LYS A 65 6.70 -3.35 -4.82
C LYS A 65 6.03 -2.25 -4.01
N GLY A 66 4.70 -2.33 -3.85
CA GLY A 66 3.96 -1.42 -2.99
C GLY A 66 4.31 -1.61 -1.51
N PHE A 67 4.41 -0.50 -0.77
CA PHE A 67 4.69 -0.47 0.67
C PHE A 67 6.03 -1.13 1.09
N GLN A 68 6.99 -1.19 0.16
CA GLN A 68 8.37 -1.55 0.45
C GLN A 68 9.24 -0.31 0.68
N PRO A 69 10.44 -0.44 1.28
CA PRO A 69 11.31 0.70 1.58
C PRO A 69 11.95 1.32 0.32
N ALA A 70 11.94 0.61 -0.80
CA ALA A 70 12.49 1.05 -2.08
C ALA A 70 11.39 1.58 -3.03
N ASP A 71 11.77 2.41 -4.00
CA ASP A 71 10.88 2.84 -5.08
C ASP A 71 10.66 1.70 -6.08
N GLY A 72 9.72 0.84 -5.73
CA GLY A 72 9.37 -0.29 -6.58
C GLY A 72 8.53 0.08 -7.81
N THR A 73 7.97 1.29 -7.89
CA THR A 73 7.20 1.71 -9.08
C THR A 73 8.15 1.98 -10.24
N SER A 74 9.22 2.74 -9.98
CA SER A 74 10.26 3.00 -10.97
C SER A 74 10.96 1.71 -11.40
N GLU A 75 11.23 0.80 -10.45
CA GLU A 75 11.82 -0.51 -10.75
C GLU A 75 10.92 -1.35 -11.68
N HIS A 76 9.63 -1.47 -11.39
CA HIS A 76 8.70 -2.23 -12.23
C HIS A 76 8.48 -1.58 -13.59
N ASN A 77 8.43 -0.25 -13.68
CA ASN A 77 8.36 0.45 -14.96
C ASN A 77 9.59 0.15 -15.83
N PHE A 78 10.78 0.17 -15.24
CA PHE A 78 12.02 -0.17 -15.94
C PHE A 78 12.02 -1.64 -16.41
N VAL A 79 11.67 -2.58 -15.54
CA VAL A 79 11.59 -4.01 -15.89
C VAL A 79 10.58 -4.23 -17.03
N MET A 80 9.42 -3.57 -16.96
CA MET A 80 8.41 -3.61 -18.03
C MET A 80 8.95 -3.05 -19.34
N GLU A 81 9.66 -1.92 -19.31
CA GLU A 81 10.25 -1.32 -20.49
C GLU A 81 11.31 -2.23 -21.14
N VAL A 82 12.21 -2.81 -20.34
CA VAL A 82 13.21 -3.77 -20.80
C VAL A 82 12.55 -5.01 -21.42
N ALA A 83 11.50 -5.55 -20.79
CA ALA A 83 10.77 -6.69 -21.32
C ALA A 83 10.13 -6.38 -22.68
N ILE A 84 9.53 -5.20 -22.84
CA ILE A 84 8.97 -4.74 -24.12
C ILE A 84 10.06 -4.59 -25.19
N GLN A 85 11.21 -4.00 -24.83
CA GLN A 85 12.33 -3.84 -25.76
C GLN A 85 12.87 -5.19 -26.23
N GLU A 86 13.01 -6.16 -25.32
CA GLU A 86 13.51 -7.49 -25.65
C GLU A 86 12.53 -8.26 -26.55
N ALA A 87 11.23 -8.18 -26.28
CA ALA A 87 10.19 -8.78 -27.12
C ALA A 87 10.22 -8.21 -28.54
N ARG A 88 10.41 -6.88 -28.68
CA ARG A 88 10.59 -6.22 -29.99
C ARG A 88 11.86 -6.69 -30.71
N ARG A 89 12.97 -6.81 -29.99
CA ARG A 89 14.27 -7.23 -30.55
C ARG A 89 14.25 -8.67 -31.06
N THR A 90 13.56 -9.55 -30.33
CA THR A 90 13.50 -10.99 -30.63
C THR A 90 12.29 -11.38 -31.47
N ASN A 91 11.41 -10.43 -31.77
CA ASN A 91 10.10 -10.67 -32.39
C ASN A 91 9.27 -11.74 -31.64
N ALA A 92 9.42 -11.78 -30.32
CA ALA A 92 8.71 -12.69 -29.44
C ALA A 92 7.40 -12.06 -28.93
N GLN A 93 6.42 -12.90 -28.61
CA GLN A 93 5.22 -12.45 -27.89
C GLN A 93 5.53 -12.24 -26.41
N LEU A 94 5.06 -11.13 -25.85
CA LEU A 94 5.14 -10.80 -24.43
C LEU A 94 3.74 -10.67 -23.84
N ALA A 95 3.51 -11.34 -22.71
CA ALA A 95 2.33 -11.17 -21.89
C ALA A 95 2.73 -10.69 -20.50
N ILE A 96 2.01 -9.70 -19.98
CA ILE A 96 2.20 -9.15 -18.63
C ILE A 96 0.89 -9.41 -17.89
N SER A 97 0.95 -10.12 -16.77
CA SER A 97 -0.19 -10.47 -15.92
C SER A 97 -0.17 -9.70 -14.60
#